data_AF-A0A7C3MHG7-F1
#
_entry.id   AF-A0A7C3MHG7-F1
#
_cell.length_a   1.000
_cell.length_b   1.000
_cell.length_c   1.000
_cell.angle_alpha   90.00
_cell.angle_beta   90.00
_cell.angle_gamma   90.00
#
_symmetry.space_group_name_H-M   'P 1'
#
loop_
_entity.id
_entity.type
_entity.pdbx_description
1 polymer ?
#
loop_
_entity_poly.entity_id
_entity_poly.type
_entity_poly.pdbx_seq_one_letter_code
_entity_poly.pdbx_strand_id
1 'polypeptide(L)'
;MRRIVFVGLISLFLVLVTNCGSPEKSLFSRYFEAVKFNDKTTMSTMAYEPIALEFTKWRLVSLTQEEKRSLPLNDLYKKQDELKVKRDDVINQLADLKDKLDEAKAKLEKARGGAKKKAQEEVDNAEKAYQEGRAQYEQVQKEWNTLKGEIDKERALFNLSVGIEWPEGVELEGDMAVKEASLEITTPKDVRNYKAILRKYNVKSPETGQILPSRWIIEKFVLQ
;
A
#
# COMPACT_ATOMS: atom_id res chain seq x y z
N MET A 1 14.54 68.52 -1.23
CA MET A 1 15.67 67.82 -1.90
C MET A 1 16.21 66.74 -0.97
N ARG A 2 16.41 65.52 -1.48
CA ARG A 2 17.23 64.38 -0.96
C ARG A 2 16.81 63.78 0.40
N ARG A 3 16.17 62.60 0.50
CA ARG A 3 16.56 61.19 0.19
C ARG A 3 17.69 60.60 1.08
N ILE A 4 17.42 59.38 1.59
CA ILE A 4 18.31 58.28 2.08
C ILE A 4 18.24 58.11 3.62
N VAL A 5 17.43 57.18 4.18
CA VAL A 5 17.53 55.69 4.28
C VAL A 5 18.40 55.23 5.46
N PHE A 6 17.81 54.49 6.40
CA PHE A 6 18.34 53.29 7.09
C PHE A 6 17.20 52.71 7.95
N VAL A 7 16.35 51.84 7.39
CA VAL A 7 16.42 50.37 7.49
C VAL A 7 16.63 49.89 8.93
N GLY A 8 15.51 49.67 9.62
CA GLY A 8 15.42 48.91 10.87
C GLY A 8 14.25 47.94 10.78
N LEU A 9 14.16 47.21 9.66
CA LEU A 9 13.17 46.16 9.44
C LEU A 9 13.66 44.91 10.16
N ILE A 10 13.62 44.94 11.49
CA ILE A 10 13.73 43.75 12.32
C ILE A 10 12.45 42.96 12.06
N SER A 11 12.61 42.03 11.13
CA SER A 11 11.74 40.90 10.86
C SER A 11 11.17 40.37 12.16
N LEU A 12 9.91 40.71 12.41
CA LEU A 12 9.03 40.00 13.32
C LEU A 12 8.75 38.64 12.67
N PHE A 13 9.76 37.76 12.71
CA PHE A 13 9.60 36.33 12.53
C PHE A 13 8.84 35.86 13.76
N LEU A 14 7.52 36.03 13.72
CA LEU A 14 6.58 35.46 14.67
C LEU A 14 6.64 33.95 14.44
N VAL A 15 7.62 33.31 15.06
CA VAL A 15 7.65 31.85 15.21
C VAL A 15 6.45 31.54 16.08
N LEU A 16 5.36 31.12 15.43
CA LEU A 16 4.24 30.44 16.06
C LEU A 16 4.77 29.12 16.64
N VAL A 17 5.47 29.19 17.78
CA VAL A 17 5.60 28.06 18.69
C VAL A 17 4.27 27.93 19.41
N THR A 18 3.26 27.45 18.68
CA THR A 18 2.14 26.78 19.31
C THR A 18 2.69 25.50 19.91
N ASN A 19 3.11 25.58 21.17
CA ASN A 19 3.38 24.43 22.03
C ASN A 19 2.05 23.75 22.42
N CYS A 20 1.23 23.46 21.41
CA CYS A 20 0.10 22.54 21.50
C CYS A 20 0.71 21.19 21.09
N GLY A 21 0.88 20.28 22.05
CA GLY A 21 1.56 19.01 21.80
C GLY A 21 0.98 18.33 20.56
N SER A 22 1.78 18.25 19.49
CA SER A 22 1.29 17.73 18.23
C SER A 22 0.84 16.27 18.41
N PRO A 23 -0.32 15.85 17.87
CA PRO A 23 -0.81 14.47 17.99
C PRO A 23 0.24 13.41 17.64
N GLU A 24 1.13 13.74 16.70
CA GLU A 24 2.25 12.92 16.25
C GLU A 24 3.29 12.70 17.36
N LYS A 25 3.62 13.72 18.15
CA LYS A 25 4.54 13.56 19.28
C LYS A 25 3.97 12.62 20.33
N SER A 26 2.67 12.73 20.62
CA SER A 26 1.97 11.82 21.54
C SER A 26 1.93 10.37 21.01
N LEU A 27 1.73 10.20 19.70
CA LEU A 27 1.82 8.90 19.04
C LEU A 27 3.22 8.28 19.22
N PHE A 28 4.29 9.01 18.90
CA PHE A 28 5.66 8.49 19.04
C PHE A 28 6.03 8.22 20.49
N SER A 29 5.62 9.06 21.45
CA SER A 29 5.85 8.81 22.87
C SER A 29 5.26 7.48 23.33
N ARG A 30 3.98 7.22 23.02
CA ARG A 30 3.32 5.95 23.36
C ARG A 30 3.94 4.77 22.63
N TYR A 31 4.31 4.96 21.36
CA TYR A 31 4.97 3.92 20.57
C TYR A 31 6.32 3.51 21.18
N PHE A 32 7.21 4.46 21.43
CA PHE A 32 8.52 4.15 22.00
C PHE A 32 8.44 3.69 23.45
N GLU A 33 7.44 4.11 24.21
CA GLU A 33 7.15 3.51 25.51
C GLU A 33 6.81 2.01 25.39
N ALA A 34 5.95 1.63 24.44
CA ALA A 34 5.67 0.23 24.16
C ALA A 34 6.92 -0.53 23.67
N VAL A 35 7.77 0.08 22.85
CA VAL A 35 9.06 -0.51 22.44
C VAL A 35 9.95 -0.77 23.66
N LYS A 36 10.04 0.17 24.61
CA LYS A 36 10.84 0.04 25.83
C LYS A 36 10.39 -1.14 26.69
N PHE A 37 9.09 -1.40 26.76
CA PHE A 37 8.51 -2.54 27.49
C PHE A 37 8.38 -3.81 26.65
N ASN A 38 8.85 -3.81 25.39
CA ASN A 38 8.67 -4.91 24.44
C ASN A 38 7.19 -5.35 24.29
N ASP A 39 6.26 -4.40 24.41
CA ASP A 39 4.82 -4.65 24.29
C ASP A 39 4.42 -4.66 22.80
N LYS A 40 4.53 -5.83 22.20
CA LYS A 40 4.20 -6.07 20.79
C LYS A 40 2.74 -5.82 20.49
N THR A 41 1.83 -6.08 21.43
CA THR A 41 0.40 -5.87 21.23
C THR A 41 0.13 -4.38 21.07
N THR A 42 0.63 -3.56 22.00
CA THR A 42 0.44 -2.10 21.95
C THR A 42 1.11 -1.49 20.72
N MET A 43 2.32 -1.94 20.35
CA MET A 43 2.98 -1.50 19.11
C MET A 43 2.12 -1.75 17.86
N SER A 44 1.53 -2.94 17.73
CA SER A 44 0.68 -3.32 16.60
C SER A 44 -0.64 -2.55 16.53
N THR A 45 -1.09 -1.91 17.63
CA THR A 45 -2.26 -1.02 17.58
C THR A 45 -1.95 0.37 17.01
N MET A 46 -0.67 0.73 16.88
CA MET A 46 -0.21 2.05 16.45
C MET A 46 0.56 2.00 15.12
N ALA A 47 1.23 0.90 14.82
CA ALA A 47 2.04 0.73 13.64
C ALA A 47 1.65 -0.53 12.86
N TYR A 48 1.57 -0.40 11.53
CA TYR A 48 1.34 -1.54 10.64
C TYR A 48 2.60 -2.40 10.50
N GLU A 49 3.75 -1.78 10.25
CA GLU A 49 5.08 -2.41 10.28
C GLU A 49 5.87 -1.89 11.49
N PRO A 50 5.66 -2.45 12.70
CA PRO A 50 6.38 -2.01 13.89
C PRO A 50 7.86 -2.42 13.85
N ILE A 51 8.73 -1.57 14.39
CA ILE A 51 10.12 -1.89 14.69
C ILE A 51 10.28 -2.13 16.19
N ALA A 52 10.97 -3.21 16.55
CA ALA A 52 11.42 -3.46 17.91
C ALA A 52 12.94 -3.29 17.95
N LEU A 53 13.43 -2.36 18.77
CA LEU A 53 14.85 -2.09 18.93
C LEU A 53 15.14 -1.61 20.35
N GLU A 54 16.35 -1.86 20.81
CA GLU A 54 16.84 -1.27 22.06
C GLU A 54 17.29 0.18 21.81
N PHE A 55 16.76 1.09 22.61
CA PHE A 55 17.13 2.50 22.56
C PHE A 55 17.24 3.09 23.97
N THR A 56 18.04 4.14 24.10
CA THR A 56 18.15 4.93 25.33
C THR A 56 17.34 6.21 25.23
N LYS A 57 17.31 6.83 24.04
CA LYS A 57 16.60 8.08 23.76
C LYS A 57 16.09 8.10 22.34
N TRP A 58 14.96 8.78 22.12
CA TRP A 58 14.50 9.15 20.79
C TRP A 58 14.16 10.64 20.76
N ARG A 59 14.17 11.23 19.57
CA ARG A 59 13.83 12.63 19.32
C ARG A 59 13.13 12.77 17.97
N LEU A 60 12.03 13.51 17.96
CA LEU A 60 11.42 14.00 16.73
C LEU A 60 12.21 15.21 16.21
N VAL A 61 12.81 15.06 15.03
CA VAL A 61 13.66 16.07 14.39
C VAL A 61 12.83 17.02 13.54
N SER A 62 11.94 16.47 12.70
CA SER A 62 11.08 17.26 11.82
C SER A 62 9.81 16.51 11.45
N LEU A 63 8.81 17.26 10.99
CA LEU A 63 7.56 16.77 10.43
C LEU A 63 7.30 17.50 9.12
N THR A 64 6.88 16.78 8.08
CA THR A 64 6.41 17.40 6.85
C THR A 64 5.01 17.99 7.02
N GLN A 65 4.62 18.86 6.09
CA GLN A 65 3.23 19.27 5.99
C GLN A 65 2.33 18.08 5.63
N GLU A 66 1.06 18.22 5.99
CA GLU A 66 0.03 17.24 5.65
C GLU A 66 -0.23 17.25 4.15
N GLU A 67 -0.01 16.10 3.50
CA GLU A 67 -0.40 15.89 2.12
C GLU A 67 -1.73 15.14 2.10
N LYS A 68 -2.75 15.74 1.49
CA LYS A 68 -4.05 15.08 1.27
C LYS A 68 -4.03 14.29 -0.03
N ARG A 69 -4.49 13.05 0.02
CA ARG A 69 -4.60 12.13 -1.10
C ARG A 69 -6.00 11.55 -1.17
N SER A 70 -6.39 11.06 -2.34
CA SER A 70 -7.60 10.26 -2.51
C SER A 70 -7.51 8.98 -1.69
N LEU A 71 -8.67 8.42 -1.33
CA LEU A 71 -8.76 7.14 -0.64
C LEU A 71 -8.33 6.00 -1.59
N PRO A 72 -7.21 5.31 -1.33
CA PRO A 72 -6.69 4.34 -2.29
C PRO A 72 -7.61 3.12 -2.47
N LEU A 73 -8.36 2.73 -1.44
CA LEU A 73 -9.25 1.56 -1.49
C LEU A 73 -10.31 1.65 -2.61
N ASN A 74 -10.87 2.84 -2.87
CA ASN A 74 -11.85 3.01 -3.96
C ASN A 74 -11.23 2.67 -5.32
N ASP A 75 -10.00 3.13 -5.58
CA ASP A 75 -9.29 2.87 -6.83
C ASP A 75 -8.81 1.41 -6.91
N LEU A 76 -8.41 0.81 -5.78
CA LEU A 76 -8.00 -0.60 -5.71
C LEU A 76 -9.17 -1.55 -5.99
N TYR A 77 -10.38 -1.26 -5.50
CA TYR A 77 -11.57 -2.06 -5.80
C TYR A 77 -11.96 -1.97 -7.29
N LYS A 78 -11.87 -0.79 -7.91
CA LYS A 78 -12.07 -0.65 -9.37
C LYS A 78 -11.10 -1.51 -10.16
N LYS A 79 -9.81 -1.46 -9.81
CA LYS A 79 -8.79 -2.33 -10.42
C LYS A 79 -9.08 -3.81 -10.17
N GLN A 80 -9.66 -4.18 -9.02
CA GLN A 80 -10.00 -5.56 -8.70
C GLN A 80 -11.09 -6.07 -9.64
N ASP A 81 -12.13 -5.28 -9.88
CA ASP A 81 -13.21 -5.66 -10.79
C ASP A 81 -12.70 -5.81 -12.24
N GLU A 82 -11.89 -4.86 -12.71
CA GLU A 82 -11.26 -4.94 -14.04
C GLU A 82 -10.37 -6.18 -14.19
N LEU A 83 -9.54 -6.46 -13.18
CA LEU A 83 -8.62 -7.59 -13.21
C LEU A 83 -9.36 -8.94 -13.08
N LYS A 84 -10.51 -8.96 -12.38
CA LYS A 84 -11.37 -10.14 -12.32
C LYS A 84 -11.88 -10.51 -13.71
N VAL A 85 -12.38 -9.54 -14.47
CA VAL A 85 -12.82 -9.75 -15.86
C VAL A 85 -11.66 -10.26 -16.72
N LYS A 86 -10.51 -9.60 -16.68
CA LYS A 86 -9.30 -10.03 -17.41
C LYS A 86 -8.88 -11.46 -17.06
N ARG A 87 -8.95 -11.83 -15.78
CA ARG A 87 -8.62 -13.18 -15.32
C ARG A 87 -9.59 -14.22 -15.87
N ASP A 88 -10.88 -13.94 -15.79
CA ASP A 88 -11.91 -14.86 -16.27
C ASP A 88 -11.81 -15.04 -17.80
N ASP A 89 -11.51 -13.97 -18.55
CA ASP A 89 -11.23 -14.03 -20.00
C ASP A 89 -10.03 -14.91 -20.33
N VAL A 90 -8.91 -14.75 -19.61
CA VAL A 90 -7.70 -15.56 -19.85
C VAL A 90 -7.93 -17.03 -19.47
N ILE A 91 -8.73 -17.31 -18.44
CA ILE A 91 -9.13 -18.69 -18.08
C ILE A 91 -9.90 -19.33 -19.24
N ASN A 92 -10.87 -18.62 -19.81
CA ASN A 92 -11.67 -19.12 -20.94
C ASN A 92 -10.79 -19.34 -22.18
N GLN A 93 -9.89 -18.40 -22.51
CA GLN A 93 -8.94 -18.56 -23.60
C GLN A 93 -8.01 -19.76 -23.40
N LEU A 94 -7.56 -20.00 -22.16
CA LEU A 94 -6.70 -21.14 -21.84
C LEU A 94 -7.44 -22.46 -22.00
N ALA A 95 -8.73 -22.51 -21.66
CA ALA A 95 -9.58 -23.66 -21.90
C ALA A 95 -9.73 -23.95 -23.41
N ASP A 96 -10.03 -22.92 -24.22
CA ASP A 96 -10.12 -23.07 -25.68
C ASP A 96 -8.79 -23.54 -26.31
N LEU A 97 -7.65 -23.04 -25.82
CA LEU A 97 -6.33 -23.46 -26.27
C LEU A 97 -6.03 -24.91 -25.88
N LYS A 98 -6.48 -25.33 -24.69
CA LYS A 98 -6.35 -26.71 -24.23
C LYS A 98 -7.15 -27.65 -25.11
N ASP A 99 -8.39 -27.30 -25.43
CA ASP A 99 -9.26 -28.10 -26.30
C ASP A 99 -8.63 -28.26 -27.69
N LYS A 100 -8.09 -27.18 -28.27
CA LYS A 100 -7.35 -27.22 -29.55
C LYS A 100 -6.11 -28.12 -29.49
N LEU A 101 -5.37 -28.08 -28.38
CA LEU A 101 -4.20 -28.95 -28.18
C LEU A 101 -4.62 -30.42 -28.09
N ASP A 102 -5.69 -30.71 -27.35
CA ASP A 102 -6.19 -32.07 -27.19
C ASP A 102 -6.77 -32.61 -28.52
N GLU A 103 -7.44 -31.77 -29.31
CA GLU A 103 -7.85 -32.10 -30.69
C GLU A 103 -6.66 -32.39 -31.61
N ALA A 104 -5.61 -31.56 -31.57
CA ALA A 104 -4.40 -31.76 -32.37
C ALA A 104 -3.69 -33.07 -32.00
N LYS A 105 -3.59 -33.39 -30.71
CA LYS A 105 -3.05 -34.66 -30.21
C LYS A 105 -3.87 -35.85 -30.69
N ALA A 106 -5.20 -35.76 -30.62
CA ALA A 106 -6.09 -36.81 -31.12
C ALA A 106 -5.93 -37.04 -32.64
N LYS A 107 -5.72 -35.98 -33.44
CA LYS A 107 -5.41 -36.11 -34.87
C LYS A 107 -4.07 -36.80 -35.10
N LEU A 108 -3.03 -36.45 -34.33
CA LEU A 108 -1.71 -37.05 -34.42
C LEU A 108 -1.75 -38.57 -34.15
N GLU A 109 -2.50 -39.01 -33.14
CA GLU A 109 -2.67 -40.44 -32.81
C GLU A 109 -3.30 -41.23 -33.98
N LYS A 110 -4.26 -40.62 -34.67
CA LYS A 110 -4.96 -41.20 -35.83
C LYS A 110 -4.16 -41.12 -37.12
N ALA A 111 -3.17 -40.23 -37.22
CA ALA A 111 -2.39 -40.02 -38.44
C ALA A 111 -1.50 -41.22 -38.78
N ARG A 112 -1.25 -41.43 -40.08
CA ARG A 112 -0.40 -42.49 -40.63
C ARG A 112 0.47 -41.95 -41.77
N GLY A 113 1.66 -42.55 -41.96
CA GLY A 113 2.58 -42.19 -43.04
C GLY A 113 2.94 -40.69 -43.08
N GLY A 114 3.01 -40.11 -44.27
CA GLY A 114 3.39 -38.70 -44.48
C GLY A 114 2.47 -37.66 -43.80
N ALA A 115 1.24 -38.03 -43.45
CA ALA A 115 0.32 -37.15 -42.72
C ALA A 115 0.75 -36.93 -41.26
N LYS A 116 1.58 -37.82 -40.70
CA LYS A 116 2.08 -37.73 -39.32
C LYS A 116 2.92 -36.47 -39.09
N LYS A 117 3.72 -36.06 -40.07
CA LYS A 117 4.56 -34.85 -39.97
C LYS A 117 3.71 -33.58 -39.82
N LYS A 118 2.69 -33.44 -40.66
CA LYS A 118 1.76 -32.29 -40.58
C LYS A 118 0.98 -32.27 -39.26
N ALA A 119 0.51 -33.43 -38.80
CA ALA A 119 -0.17 -33.53 -37.52
C ALA A 119 0.75 -33.21 -36.32
N GLN A 120 2.05 -33.52 -36.42
CA GLN A 120 3.03 -33.12 -35.41
C GLN A 120 3.23 -31.60 -35.40
N GLU A 121 3.34 -30.97 -36.58
CA GLU A 121 3.44 -29.51 -36.70
C GLU A 121 2.19 -28.81 -36.12
N GLU A 122 0.99 -29.38 -36.28
CA GLU A 122 -0.24 -28.90 -35.63
C GLU A 122 -0.17 -28.98 -34.09
N VAL A 123 0.34 -30.09 -33.55
CA VAL A 123 0.54 -30.25 -32.10
C VAL A 123 1.57 -29.25 -31.57
N ASP A 124 2.71 -29.11 -32.24
CA ASP A 124 3.78 -28.21 -31.79
C ASP A 124 3.30 -26.75 -31.76
N ASN A 125 2.52 -26.33 -32.77
CA ASN A 125 1.93 -24.99 -32.81
C ASN A 125 0.86 -24.80 -31.73
N ALA A 126 -0.02 -25.78 -31.52
CA ALA A 126 -1.04 -25.72 -30.47
C ALA A 126 -0.42 -25.73 -29.07
N GLU A 127 0.65 -26.50 -28.87
CA GLU A 127 1.38 -26.56 -27.61
C GLU A 127 2.08 -25.23 -27.32
N LYS A 128 2.73 -24.63 -28.33
CA LYS A 128 3.31 -23.28 -28.20
C LYS A 128 2.24 -22.25 -27.80
N ALA A 129 1.10 -22.24 -28.48
CA ALA A 129 0.00 -21.32 -28.17
C ALA A 129 -0.56 -21.54 -26.75
N TYR A 130 -0.70 -22.81 -26.33
CA TYR A 130 -1.13 -23.16 -24.98
C TYR A 130 -0.14 -22.68 -23.91
N GLN A 131 1.18 -22.83 -24.13
CA GLN A 131 2.19 -22.33 -23.19
C GLN A 131 2.20 -20.79 -23.11
N GLU A 132 2.01 -20.09 -24.25
CA GLU A 132 1.86 -18.63 -24.26
C GLU A 132 0.62 -18.19 -23.46
N GLY A 133 -0.53 -18.85 -23.66
CA GLY A 133 -1.73 -18.60 -22.87
C GLY A 133 -1.55 -18.89 -21.38
N ARG A 134 -0.83 -19.95 -21.02
CA ARG A 134 -0.50 -20.27 -19.63
C ARG A 134 0.37 -19.19 -18.99
N ALA A 135 1.37 -18.68 -19.70
CA ALA A 135 2.21 -17.60 -19.19
C ALA A 135 1.40 -16.32 -18.93
N GLN A 136 0.42 -16.01 -19.80
CA GLN A 136 -0.51 -14.90 -19.57
C GLN A 136 -1.38 -15.12 -18.33
N TYR A 137 -1.92 -16.33 -18.15
CA TYR A 137 -2.67 -16.68 -16.94
C TYR A 137 -1.84 -16.50 -15.67
N GLU A 138 -0.60 -17.00 -15.67
CA GLU A 138 0.32 -16.88 -14.53
C GLU A 138 0.62 -15.42 -14.20
N GLN A 139 0.80 -14.57 -15.23
CA GLN A 139 0.97 -13.14 -15.05
C GLN A 139 -0.26 -12.50 -14.42
N VAL A 140 -1.46 -12.74 -14.96
CA VAL A 140 -2.71 -12.17 -14.42
C VAL A 140 -2.98 -12.67 -13.00
N GLN A 141 -2.67 -13.93 -12.71
CA GLN A 141 -2.80 -14.49 -11.37
C GLN A 141 -1.83 -13.81 -10.37
N LYS A 142 -0.61 -13.48 -10.81
CA LYS A 142 0.35 -12.73 -10.00
C LYS A 142 -0.13 -11.29 -9.75
N GLU A 143 -0.65 -10.62 -10.79
CA GLU A 143 -1.28 -9.29 -10.67
C GLU A 143 -2.43 -9.34 -9.65
N TRP A 144 -3.27 -10.37 -9.71
CA TRP A 144 -4.41 -10.56 -8.81
C TRP A 144 -3.98 -10.74 -7.35
N ASN A 145 -2.99 -11.60 -7.10
CA ASN A 145 -2.49 -11.83 -5.75
C ASN A 145 -1.81 -10.58 -5.17
N THR A 146 -1.08 -9.83 -6.01
CA THR A 146 -0.45 -8.57 -5.62
C THR A 146 -1.51 -7.54 -5.22
N LEU A 147 -2.53 -7.35 -6.07
CA LEU A 147 -3.63 -6.42 -5.81
C LEU A 147 -4.41 -6.79 -4.54
N LYS A 148 -4.67 -8.08 -4.31
CA LYS A 148 -5.31 -8.55 -3.08
C LYS A 148 -4.48 -8.18 -1.85
N GLY A 149 -3.17 -8.36 -1.91
CA GLY A 149 -2.25 -7.94 -0.85
C GLY A 149 -2.28 -6.43 -0.60
N GLU A 150 -2.38 -5.61 -1.66
CA GLU A 150 -2.52 -4.15 -1.54
C GLU A 150 -3.85 -3.75 -0.87
N ILE A 151 -4.96 -4.39 -1.27
CA ILE A 151 -6.28 -4.17 -0.64
C ILE A 151 -6.23 -4.55 0.84
N ASP A 152 -5.69 -5.74 1.18
CA ASP A 152 -5.62 -6.21 2.55
C ASP A 152 -4.75 -5.29 3.42
N LYS A 153 -3.61 -4.82 2.88
CA LYS A 153 -2.75 -3.82 3.53
C LYS A 153 -3.51 -2.52 3.78
N GLU A 154 -4.18 -1.98 2.78
CA GLU A 154 -4.87 -0.69 2.90
C GLU A 154 -6.08 -0.79 3.85
N ARG A 155 -6.82 -1.90 3.85
CA ARG A 155 -7.88 -2.20 4.84
C ARG A 155 -7.32 -2.24 6.27
N ALA A 156 -6.17 -2.87 6.47
CA ALA A 156 -5.52 -2.91 7.79
C ALA A 156 -5.10 -1.51 8.26
N LEU A 157 -4.51 -0.70 7.38
CA LEU A 157 -4.15 0.70 7.68
C LEU A 157 -5.39 1.53 8.01
N PHE A 158 -6.47 1.38 7.24
CA PHE A 158 -7.74 2.04 7.49
C PHE A 158 -8.30 1.67 8.88
N ASN A 159 -8.38 0.37 9.18
CA ASN A 159 -8.88 -0.12 10.46
C ASN A 159 -8.04 0.37 11.64
N LEU A 160 -6.70 0.37 11.53
CA LEU A 160 -5.83 0.92 12.57
C LEU A 160 -6.09 2.41 12.85
N SER A 161 -6.47 3.17 11.83
CA SER A 161 -6.74 4.61 11.93
C SER A 161 -8.14 4.94 12.44
N VAL A 162 -9.16 4.24 11.96
CA VAL A 162 -10.58 4.58 12.21
C VAL A 162 -11.22 3.66 13.26
N GLY A 163 -10.66 2.47 13.48
CA GLY A 163 -11.15 1.48 14.44
C GLY A 163 -12.35 0.68 13.95
N ILE A 164 -12.67 0.74 12.66
CA ILE A 164 -13.71 -0.06 12.02
C ILE A 164 -13.15 -0.70 10.75
N GLU A 165 -13.74 -1.82 10.35
CA GLU A 165 -13.43 -2.42 9.06
C GLU A 165 -14.03 -1.62 7.92
N TRP A 166 -13.33 -1.61 6.78
CA TRP A 166 -13.89 -1.03 5.57
C TRP A 166 -15.16 -1.81 5.15
N PRO A 167 -16.31 -1.15 4.98
CA PRO A 167 -17.55 -1.81 4.61
C PRO A 167 -17.47 -2.39 3.19
N GLU A 168 -17.83 -3.66 3.04
CA GLU A 168 -17.79 -4.33 1.73
C GLU A 168 -18.82 -3.74 0.77
N GLY A 169 -18.40 -3.51 -0.48
CA GLY A 169 -19.28 -2.99 -1.54
C GLY A 169 -19.69 -1.52 -1.40
N VAL A 170 -19.08 -0.77 -0.48
CA VAL A 170 -19.38 0.65 -0.26
C VAL A 170 -18.13 1.49 -0.55
N GLU A 171 -18.27 2.42 -1.50
CA GLU A 171 -17.31 3.51 -1.66
C GLU A 171 -17.50 4.50 -0.51
N LEU A 172 -16.42 4.83 0.19
CA LEU A 172 -16.46 5.85 1.23
C LEU A 172 -16.05 7.21 0.65
N GLU A 173 -16.69 8.26 1.18
CA GLU A 173 -16.28 9.64 0.93
C GLU A 173 -15.23 10.10 1.93
N GLY A 174 -14.19 10.79 1.46
CA GLY A 174 -13.19 11.38 2.33
C GLY A 174 -11.84 11.56 1.67
N ASP A 175 -10.83 11.79 2.51
CA ASP A 175 -9.44 11.88 2.12
C ASP A 175 -8.53 11.06 3.05
N MET A 176 -7.35 10.72 2.55
CA MET A 176 -6.25 10.21 3.35
C MET A 176 -5.20 11.30 3.50
N ALA A 177 -4.81 11.58 4.73
CA ALA A 177 -3.72 12.47 5.04
C ALA A 177 -2.43 11.67 5.26
N VAL A 178 -1.33 12.13 4.66
CA VAL A 178 0.02 11.54 4.78
C VAL A 178 0.99 12.57 5.33
N LYS A 179 1.86 12.13 6.25
CA LYS A 179 2.99 12.92 6.77
C LYS A 179 4.23 12.06 6.88
N GLU A 180 5.39 12.68 6.81
CA GLU A 180 6.65 12.04 7.15
C GLU A 180 7.24 12.70 8.39
N ALA A 181 7.72 11.86 9.31
CA ALA A 181 8.41 12.29 10.52
C ALA A 181 9.86 11.82 10.47
N SER A 182 10.80 12.74 10.65
CA SER A 182 12.21 12.38 10.83
C SER A 182 12.49 12.20 12.30
N LEU A 183 13.00 11.03 12.67
CA LEU A 183 13.28 10.59 14.03
C LEU A 183 14.76 10.31 14.17
N GLU A 184 15.34 10.73 15.28
CA GLU A 184 16.69 10.37 15.69
C GLU A 184 16.55 9.44 16.90
N ILE A 185 17.14 8.24 16.82
CA ILE A 185 17.07 7.22 17.85
C ILE A 185 18.49 6.89 18.30
N THR A 186 18.78 7.12 19.57
CA THR A 186 20.03 6.74 20.22
C THR A 186 19.91 5.32 20.74
N THR A 187 20.71 4.41 20.16
CA THR A 187 20.88 3.04 20.65
C THR A 187 22.11 2.99 21.60
N PRO A 188 22.35 1.87 22.29
CA PRO A 188 23.58 1.70 23.06
C PRO A 188 24.87 1.75 22.21
N LYS A 189 24.76 1.55 20.89
CA LYS A 189 25.92 1.45 19.98
C LYS A 189 26.13 2.73 19.15
N ASP A 190 25.04 3.35 18.71
CA ASP A 190 25.06 4.40 17.70
C ASP A 190 23.82 5.30 17.79
N VAL A 191 23.84 6.40 17.02
CA VAL A 191 22.67 7.23 16.76
C VAL A 191 22.20 6.94 15.34
N ARG A 192 20.92 6.59 15.17
CA ARG A 192 20.32 6.24 13.88
C ARG A 192 19.18 7.18 13.54
N ASN A 193 19.09 7.55 12.27
CA ASN A 193 18.01 8.38 11.76
C ASN A 193 16.98 7.50 11.05
N TYR A 194 15.71 7.68 11.39
CA TYR A 194 14.60 6.98 10.78
C TYR A 194 13.60 7.98 10.23
N LYS A 195 13.03 7.66 9.08
CA LYS A 195 11.83 8.29 8.56
C LYS A 195 10.63 7.41 8.91
N ALA A 196 9.70 7.92 9.69
CA ALA A 196 8.40 7.28 9.91
C ALA A 196 7.38 7.85 8.93
N ILE A 197 6.70 6.97 8.21
CA ILE A 197 5.59 7.34 7.32
C ILE A 197 4.30 7.25 8.14
N LEU A 198 3.58 8.36 8.25
CA LEU A 198 2.34 8.47 9.00
C LEU A 198 1.15 8.56 8.04
N ARG A 199 0.04 7.93 8.43
CA ARG A 199 -1.23 8.01 7.71
C ARG A 199 -2.39 8.30 8.66
N LYS A 200 -3.41 8.97 8.15
CA LYS A 200 -4.69 9.17 8.81
C LYS A 200 -5.80 9.19 7.77
N TYR A 201 -6.90 8.47 8.03
CA TYR A 201 -8.06 8.46 7.13
C TYR A 201 -9.16 9.36 7.69
N ASN A 202 -9.58 10.35 6.90
CA ASN A 202 -10.65 11.27 7.23
C ASN A 202 -11.86 10.91 6.36
N VAL A 203 -12.60 9.89 6.80
CA VAL A 203 -13.76 9.35 6.07
C VAL A 203 -15.08 9.74 6.72
N LYS A 204 -16.12 9.91 5.92
CA LYS A 204 -17.48 10.10 6.41
C LYS A 204 -18.18 8.75 6.57
N SER A 205 -18.99 8.63 7.62
CA SER A 205 -19.93 7.53 7.79
C SER A 205 -21.03 7.63 6.74
N PRO A 206 -21.31 6.57 5.98
CA PRO A 206 -22.41 6.56 5.01
C PRO A 206 -23.79 6.63 5.69
N GLU A 207 -23.91 6.14 6.93
CA GLU A 207 -25.18 6.12 7.67
C GLU A 207 -25.52 7.49 8.27
N THR A 208 -24.52 8.19 8.82
CA THR A 208 -24.74 9.42 9.60
C THR A 208 -24.25 10.69 8.89
N GLY A 209 -23.46 10.56 7.83
CA GLY A 209 -22.80 11.67 7.14
C GLY A 209 -21.70 12.37 7.94
N GLN A 210 -21.46 11.96 9.20
CA GLN A 210 -20.45 12.55 10.07
C GLN A 210 -19.06 11.98 9.78
N ILE A 211 -18.02 12.78 10.02
CA ILE A 211 -16.63 12.31 9.92
C ILE A 211 -16.38 11.30 11.04
N LEU A 212 -15.93 10.11 10.67
CA LEU A 212 -15.60 9.07 11.63
C LEU A 212 -14.38 9.49 12.47
N PRO A 213 -14.34 9.12 13.76
CA PRO A 213 -13.16 9.34 14.59
C PRO A 213 -11.95 8.67 13.96
N SER A 214 -10.85 9.40 13.83
CA SER A 214 -9.62 8.85 13.27
C SER A 214 -8.37 9.40 13.94
N ARG A 215 -7.30 8.61 13.89
CA ARG A 215 -6.00 8.94 14.50
C ARG A 215 -4.88 8.75 13.50
N TRP A 216 -3.77 9.43 13.76
CA TRP A 216 -2.52 9.12 13.08
C TRP A 216 -2.04 7.74 13.47
N ILE A 217 -1.60 6.99 12.46
CA ILE A 217 -0.94 5.69 12.60
C ILE A 217 0.41 5.74 11.90
N ILE A 218 1.31 4.83 12.29
CA ILE A 218 2.58 4.64 11.63
C ILE A 218 2.40 3.54 10.59
N GLU A 219 2.60 3.85 9.31
CA GLU A 219 2.65 2.80 8.29
C GLU A 219 3.91 1.96 8.50
N LYS A 220 5.07 2.62 8.51
CA LYS A 220 6.37 1.97 8.65
C LYS A 220 7.47 2.95 9.04
N PHE A 221 8.61 2.39 9.45
CA PHE A 221 9.86 3.12 9.66
C PHE A 221 10.88 2.73 8.58
N VAL A 222 11.61 3.72 8.06
CA VAL A 222 12.66 3.55 7.05
C VAL A 222 13.95 4.11 7.62
N LEU A 223 14.99 3.29 7.74
CA LEU A 223 16.32 3.74 8.16
C LEU A 223 16.91 4.64 7.07
N GLN A 224 17.50 5.77 7.47
CA GLN A 224 18.13 6.77 6.59
C GLN A 224 19.65 6.67 6.60
#